data_AF-A0AAD3N915-F1
#
_entry.id   AF-A0AAD3N915-F1
#
_cell.length_a   1.000
_cell.length_b   1.000
_cell.length_c   1.000
_cell.angle_alpha   90.00
_cell.angle_beta   90.00
_cell.angle_gamma   90.00
#
_symmetry.space_group_name_H-M   'P 1'
#
loop_
_entity.id
_entity.type
_entity.pdbx_description
1 polymer ?
#
loop_
_entity_poly.entity_id
_entity_poly.type
_entity_poly.pdbx_seq_one_letter_code
_entity_poly.pdbx_strand_id
1 'polypeptide(L)'
;EIQMKRTAIEAFNETIKIFEEQCQTQERFSKEYIEKFRREGNDKEIQRIMENYDKLKSRISEIVDSKRHLEVDLKKQAADYREIDKKMNSIKPDLIQLRKTRDQYLMWLTQKGVRQRKLNEWLGLKNDTTEDEYSMVEDEEDLPHHDERLWRLGNINRGQAEALLRGKRDGTFLVRDSSKPGCYACSVVVDGEVKHCVINKTSTGYGFAEPYNLYGSLKELVLHYQHTSLVQHNDSLNVTLAFPVYSQQRR
;
A
#
# COMPACT_ATOMS: atom_id res chain seq x y z
N GLU A 1 -25.91 -18.44 -5.32
CA GLU A 1 -26.24 -18.94 -6.68
C GLU A 1 -26.58 -20.44 -6.71
N ILE A 2 -25.67 -21.35 -6.30
CA ILE A 2 -25.96 -22.81 -6.24
C ILE A 2 -27.25 -23.14 -5.50
N GLN A 3 -27.47 -22.52 -4.32
CA GLN A 3 -28.66 -22.78 -3.52
C GLN A 3 -29.95 -22.34 -4.23
N MET A 4 -29.92 -21.21 -4.95
CA MET A 4 -31.08 -20.75 -5.73
C MET A 4 -31.41 -21.72 -6.86
N LYS A 5 -30.39 -22.25 -7.56
CA LYS A 5 -30.58 -23.27 -8.60
C LYS A 5 -31.15 -24.58 -8.03
N ARG A 6 -30.75 -24.99 -6.82
CA ARG A 6 -31.36 -26.15 -6.13
C ARG A 6 -32.84 -25.93 -5.84
N THR A 7 -33.21 -24.79 -5.25
CA THR A 7 -34.61 -24.46 -4.98
C THR A 7 -35.43 -24.35 -6.28
N ALA A 8 -34.84 -23.82 -7.35
CA ALA A 8 -35.50 -23.79 -8.66
C ALA A 8 -35.75 -25.22 -9.20
N ILE A 9 -34.80 -26.14 -9.05
CA ILE A 9 -35.00 -27.56 -9.44
C ILE A 9 -36.09 -28.23 -8.59
N GLU A 10 -36.15 -27.94 -7.28
CA GLU A 10 -37.24 -28.42 -6.41
C GLU A 10 -38.60 -27.89 -6.88
N ALA A 11 -38.70 -26.62 -7.27
CA ALA A 11 -39.91 -26.04 -7.85
C ALA A 11 -40.27 -26.69 -9.20
N PHE A 12 -39.29 -27.01 -10.05
CA PHE A 12 -39.52 -27.78 -11.28
C PHE A 12 -40.05 -29.18 -10.97
N ASN A 13 -39.52 -29.87 -9.95
CA ASN A 13 -39.99 -31.19 -9.55
C ASN A 13 -41.46 -31.16 -9.11
N GLU A 14 -41.84 -30.18 -8.28
CA GLU A 14 -43.23 -30.06 -7.83
C GLU A 14 -44.16 -29.69 -8.99
N THR A 15 -43.69 -28.83 -9.91
CA THR A 15 -44.45 -28.48 -11.11
C THR A 15 -44.69 -29.72 -11.99
N ILE A 16 -43.64 -30.49 -12.28
CA ILE A 16 -43.75 -31.73 -13.08
C ILE A 16 -44.73 -32.71 -12.42
N LYS A 17 -44.67 -32.87 -11.10
CA LYS A 17 -45.57 -33.74 -10.35
C LYS A 17 -47.05 -33.32 -10.51
N ILE A 18 -47.36 -32.02 -10.43
CA ILE A 18 -48.72 -31.51 -10.65
C ILE A 18 -49.19 -31.85 -12.08
N PHE A 19 -48.32 -31.68 -13.08
CA PHE A 19 -48.65 -32.03 -14.46
C PHE A 19 -48.84 -33.56 -14.67
N GLU A 20 -48.04 -34.39 -14.00
CA GLU A 20 -48.20 -35.85 -14.03
C GLU A 20 -49.53 -36.30 -13.40
N GLU A 21 -49.93 -35.71 -12.27
CA GLU A 21 -51.24 -35.92 -11.65
C GLU A 21 -52.38 -35.50 -12.58
N GLN A 22 -52.19 -34.39 -13.31
CA GLN A 22 -53.14 -33.92 -14.32
C GLN A 22 -53.26 -34.90 -15.50
N CYS A 23 -52.14 -35.47 -15.96
CA CYS A 23 -52.13 -36.53 -16.99
C CYS A 23 -52.87 -37.78 -16.53
N GLN A 24 -52.62 -38.26 -15.30
CA GLN A 24 -53.29 -39.44 -14.75
C GLN A 24 -54.81 -39.21 -14.61
N THR A 25 -55.19 -38.02 -14.16
CA THR A 25 -56.59 -37.62 -14.03
C THR A 25 -57.27 -37.57 -15.39
N GLN A 26 -56.66 -36.90 -16.37
CA GLN A 26 -57.16 -36.81 -17.74
C GLN A 26 -57.33 -38.20 -18.35
N GLU A 27 -56.35 -39.09 -18.21
CA GLU A 27 -56.40 -40.45 -18.76
C GLU A 27 -57.53 -41.30 -18.15
N ARG A 28 -57.77 -41.16 -16.85
CA ARG A 28 -58.85 -41.85 -16.15
C ARG A 28 -60.23 -41.38 -16.62
N PHE A 29 -60.46 -40.07 -16.67
CA PHE A 29 -61.74 -39.52 -17.10
C PHE A 29 -61.95 -39.70 -18.60
N SER A 30 -60.93 -39.47 -19.43
CA SER A 30 -61.04 -39.60 -20.89
C SER A 30 -61.43 -41.01 -21.30
N LYS A 31 -61.02 -42.05 -20.57
CA LYS A 31 -61.38 -43.44 -20.89
C LYS A 31 -62.90 -43.65 -20.94
N GLU A 32 -63.63 -43.20 -19.93
CA GLU A 32 -65.09 -43.35 -19.85
C GLU A 32 -65.83 -42.49 -20.89
N TYR A 33 -65.35 -41.26 -21.12
CA TYR A 33 -65.94 -40.37 -22.13
C TYR A 33 -65.66 -40.83 -23.57
N ILE A 34 -64.43 -41.29 -23.86
CA ILE A 34 -64.06 -41.82 -25.18
C ILE A 34 -64.89 -43.06 -25.50
N GLU A 35 -65.11 -43.96 -24.54
CA GLU A 35 -65.99 -45.12 -24.75
C GLU A 35 -67.45 -44.73 -25.03
N LYS A 36 -67.98 -43.71 -24.34
CA LYS A 36 -69.32 -43.17 -24.63
C LYS A 36 -69.41 -42.54 -26.03
N PHE A 37 -68.50 -41.62 -26.35
CA PHE A 37 -68.50 -40.94 -27.65
C PHE A 37 -68.26 -41.90 -28.82
N ARG A 38 -67.52 -42.99 -28.58
CA ARG A 38 -67.32 -44.05 -29.58
C ARG A 38 -68.62 -44.80 -29.88
N ARG A 39 -69.48 -45.02 -28.87
CA ARG A 39 -70.81 -45.64 -29.08
C ARG A 39 -71.79 -44.70 -29.78
N GLU A 40 -71.64 -43.40 -29.59
CA GLU A 40 -72.46 -42.35 -30.20
C GLU A 40 -71.98 -41.94 -31.61
N GLY A 41 -70.83 -42.45 -32.07
CA GLY A 41 -70.25 -42.10 -33.37
C GLY A 41 -69.67 -40.67 -33.45
N ASN A 42 -69.37 -40.05 -32.31
CA ASN A 42 -68.88 -38.67 -32.22
C ASN A 42 -67.34 -38.60 -32.20
N ASP A 43 -66.71 -38.97 -33.32
CA ASP A 43 -65.24 -39.02 -33.45
C ASP A 43 -64.55 -37.65 -33.28
N LYS A 44 -65.26 -36.55 -33.58
CA LYS A 44 -64.72 -35.19 -33.44
C LYS A 44 -64.37 -34.85 -31.99
N GLU A 45 -65.16 -35.30 -31.03
CA GLU A 45 -64.91 -35.01 -29.62
C GLU A 45 -63.78 -35.88 -29.05
N ILE A 46 -63.68 -37.14 -29.50
CA ILE A 46 -62.55 -38.03 -29.18
C ILE A 46 -61.24 -37.40 -29.66
N GLN A 47 -61.21 -36.90 -30.89
CA GLN A 47 -60.04 -36.24 -31.47
C GLN A 47 -59.61 -35.01 -30.65
N ARG A 48 -60.56 -34.17 -30.21
CA ARG A 48 -60.26 -33.01 -29.36
C ARG A 48 -59.65 -33.39 -28.02
N ILE A 49 -60.16 -34.45 -27.38
CA ILE A 49 -59.63 -34.94 -26.10
C ILE A 49 -58.19 -35.45 -26.29
N MET A 50 -57.92 -36.18 -27.38
CA MET A 50 -56.57 -36.66 -27.70
C MET A 50 -55.60 -35.52 -28.00
N GLU A 51 -55.99 -34.55 -28.83
CA GLU A 51 -55.15 -33.39 -29.17
C GLU A 51 -54.82 -32.53 -27.92
N ASN A 52 -55.76 -32.40 -26.99
CA ASN A 52 -55.51 -31.73 -25.72
C ASN A 52 -54.47 -32.49 -24.88
N TYR A 53 -54.62 -33.80 -24.78
CA TYR A 53 -53.69 -34.66 -24.04
C TYR A 53 -52.28 -34.66 -24.65
N ASP A 54 -52.17 -34.63 -25.98
CA ASP A 54 -50.88 -34.52 -26.67
C ASP A 54 -50.19 -33.16 -26.39
N LYS A 55 -50.95 -32.06 -26.37
CA LYS A 55 -50.42 -30.75 -25.96
C LYS A 55 -49.94 -30.74 -24.51
N LEU A 56 -50.68 -31.38 -23.61
CA LEU A 56 -50.29 -31.52 -22.20
C LEU A 56 -48.97 -32.29 -22.09
N LYS A 57 -48.83 -33.43 -22.79
CA LYS A 57 -47.58 -34.21 -22.84
C LYS A 57 -46.41 -33.43 -23.44
N SER A 58 -46.63 -32.70 -24.53
CA SER A 58 -45.61 -31.84 -25.13
C SER A 58 -45.12 -30.80 -24.13
N ARG A 59 -46.04 -30.17 -23.38
CA ARG A 59 -45.68 -29.17 -22.38
C ARG A 59 -44.86 -29.75 -21.23
N ILE A 60 -45.18 -30.96 -20.78
CA ILE A 60 -44.38 -31.66 -19.75
C ILE A 60 -42.97 -31.92 -20.25
N SER A 61 -42.82 -32.40 -21.49
CA SER A 61 -41.51 -32.66 -22.10
C SER A 61 -40.62 -31.41 -22.09
N GLU A 62 -41.16 -30.25 -22.46
CA GLU A 62 -40.43 -28.97 -22.44
C GLU A 62 -39.96 -28.58 -21.03
N ILE A 63 -40.80 -28.79 -20.02
CA ILE A 63 -40.47 -28.49 -18.62
C ILE A 63 -39.38 -29.43 -18.11
N VAL A 64 -39.48 -30.73 -18.45
CA VAL A 64 -38.47 -31.74 -18.11
C VAL A 64 -37.12 -31.40 -18.76
N ASP A 65 -37.12 -31.01 -20.03
CA ASP A 65 -35.89 -30.60 -20.73
C ASP A 65 -35.28 -29.33 -20.14
N SER A 66 -36.12 -28.36 -19.74
CA SER A 66 -35.67 -27.13 -19.06
C SER A 66 -35.05 -27.44 -17.70
N LYS A 67 -35.67 -28.33 -16.91
CA LYS A 67 -35.12 -28.82 -15.64
C LYS A 67 -33.77 -29.50 -15.86
N ARG A 68 -33.66 -30.36 -16.87
CA ARG A 68 -32.43 -31.09 -17.19
C ARG A 68 -31.26 -30.15 -17.51
N HIS A 69 -31.51 -29.08 -18.27
CA HIS A 69 -30.50 -28.06 -18.53
C HIS A 69 -30.01 -27.41 -17.24
N LEU A 70 -30.94 -27.02 -16.36
CA LEU A 70 -30.60 -26.40 -15.07
C LEU A 70 -29.80 -27.34 -14.15
N GLU A 71 -30.10 -28.64 -14.16
CA GLU A 71 -29.34 -29.66 -13.43
C GLU A 71 -27.90 -29.80 -13.93
N VAL A 72 -27.70 -29.78 -15.26
CA VAL A 72 -26.36 -29.81 -15.88
C VAL A 72 -25.57 -28.58 -15.48
N ASP A 73 -26.18 -27.40 -15.55
CA ASP A 73 -25.55 -26.14 -15.16
C ASP A 73 -25.19 -26.11 -13.68
N LEU A 74 -26.07 -26.61 -12.81
CA LEU A 74 -25.79 -26.74 -11.38
C LEU A 74 -24.61 -27.68 -11.13
N LYS A 75 -24.54 -28.81 -11.86
CA LYS A 75 -23.44 -29.77 -11.74
C LYS A 75 -22.10 -29.17 -12.18
N LYS A 76 -22.10 -28.45 -13.30
CA LYS A 76 -20.92 -27.73 -13.81
C LYS A 76 -20.44 -26.69 -12.80
N GLN A 77 -21.35 -25.83 -12.36
CA GLN A 77 -21.03 -24.79 -11.38
C GLN A 77 -20.51 -25.41 -10.06
N ALA A 78 -21.12 -26.49 -9.57
CA ALA A 78 -20.65 -27.18 -8.37
C ALA A 78 -19.23 -27.78 -8.53
N ALA A 79 -18.88 -28.26 -9.73
CA ALA A 79 -17.52 -28.71 -10.03
C ALA A 79 -16.53 -27.54 -10.02
N ASP A 80 -16.87 -26.42 -10.65
CA ASP A 80 -16.04 -25.21 -10.69
C ASP A 80 -15.78 -24.68 -9.27
N TYR A 81 -16.81 -24.63 -8.41
CA TYR A 81 -16.65 -24.22 -7.01
C TYR A 81 -15.72 -25.15 -6.23
N ARG A 82 -15.76 -26.47 -6.45
CA ARG A 82 -14.84 -27.41 -5.81
C ARG A 82 -13.39 -27.20 -6.29
N GLU A 83 -13.21 -26.89 -7.56
CA GLU A 83 -11.87 -26.60 -8.10
C GLU A 83 -11.30 -25.30 -7.54
N ILE A 84 -12.13 -24.25 -7.43
CA ILE A 84 -11.76 -22.99 -6.79
C ILE A 84 -11.38 -23.23 -5.32
N ASP A 85 -12.18 -24.00 -4.58
CA ASP A 85 -11.87 -24.33 -3.19
C ASP A 85 -10.55 -25.11 -3.06
N LYS A 86 -10.29 -26.05 -3.97
CA LYS A 86 -9.01 -26.77 -4.04
C LYS A 86 -7.83 -25.82 -4.26
N LYS A 87 -7.92 -24.89 -5.22
CA LYS A 87 -6.88 -23.88 -5.50
C LYS A 87 -6.67 -22.93 -4.31
N MET A 88 -7.75 -22.51 -3.66
CA MET A 88 -7.68 -21.68 -2.47
C MET A 88 -6.95 -22.43 -1.34
N ASN A 89 -7.31 -23.69 -1.11
CA ASN A 89 -6.70 -24.51 -0.06
C ASN A 89 -5.23 -24.87 -0.35
N SER A 90 -4.82 -24.95 -1.62
CA SER A 90 -3.40 -25.13 -1.96
C SER A 90 -2.55 -23.88 -1.73
N ILE A 91 -3.12 -22.68 -1.85
CA ILE A 91 -2.39 -21.40 -1.66
C ILE A 91 -2.32 -21.00 -0.18
N LYS A 92 -3.32 -21.39 0.64
CA LYS A 92 -3.35 -21.11 2.09
C LYS A 92 -2.04 -21.43 2.83
N PRO A 93 -1.40 -22.61 2.69
CA PRO A 93 -0.16 -22.90 3.40
C PRO A 93 0.97 -21.94 3.02
N ASP A 94 1.14 -21.65 1.74
CA ASP A 94 2.19 -20.74 1.24
C ASP A 94 1.98 -19.32 1.78
N LEU A 95 0.72 -18.84 1.78
CA LEU A 95 0.37 -17.54 2.34
C LEU A 95 0.72 -17.47 3.85
N ILE A 96 0.42 -18.54 4.61
CA ILE A 96 0.74 -18.60 6.04
C ILE A 96 2.26 -18.62 6.26
N GLN A 97 3.01 -19.36 5.44
CA GLN A 97 4.47 -19.41 5.54
C GLN A 97 5.10 -18.06 5.20
N LEU A 98 4.72 -17.44 4.09
CA LEU A 98 5.19 -16.11 3.70
C LEU A 98 4.89 -15.06 4.77
N ARG A 99 3.69 -15.10 5.37
CA ARG A 99 3.34 -14.24 6.49
C ARG A 99 4.27 -14.46 7.69
N LYS A 100 4.50 -15.71 8.09
CA LYS A 100 5.40 -16.04 9.21
C LYS A 100 6.82 -15.55 8.94
N THR A 101 7.35 -15.81 7.74
CA THR A 101 8.69 -15.38 7.34
C THR A 101 8.80 -13.85 7.33
N ARG A 102 7.82 -13.15 6.75
CA ARG A 102 7.76 -11.68 6.79
C ARG A 102 7.78 -11.16 8.23
N ASP A 103 6.93 -11.71 9.10
CA ASP A 103 6.84 -11.27 10.49
C ASP A 103 8.15 -11.53 11.26
N GLN A 104 8.84 -12.65 10.98
CA GLN A 104 10.18 -12.94 11.50
C GLN A 104 11.22 -11.90 11.06
N TYR A 105 11.25 -11.52 9.78
CA TYR A 105 12.15 -10.48 9.28
C TYR A 105 11.84 -9.12 9.90
N LEU A 106 10.57 -8.75 10.04
CA LEU A 106 10.19 -7.50 10.71
C LEU A 106 10.67 -7.48 12.16
N MET A 107 10.46 -8.56 12.92
CA MET A 107 10.99 -8.68 14.29
C MET A 107 12.51 -8.54 14.33
N TRP A 108 13.22 -9.21 13.42
CA TRP A 108 14.68 -9.16 13.34
C TRP A 108 15.20 -7.75 13.02
N LEU A 109 14.58 -7.05 12.07
CA LEU A 109 14.96 -5.69 11.69
C LEU A 109 14.69 -4.68 12.82
N THR A 110 13.55 -4.82 13.51
CA THR A 110 13.23 -4.01 14.69
C THR A 110 14.25 -4.22 15.81
N GLN A 111 14.67 -5.47 16.07
CA GLN A 111 15.74 -5.77 17.04
C GLN A 111 17.10 -5.17 16.65
N LYS A 112 17.37 -5.01 15.35
CA LYS A 112 18.57 -4.35 14.83
C LYS A 112 18.49 -2.81 14.85
N GLY A 113 17.41 -2.24 15.37
CA GLY A 113 17.26 -0.79 15.50
C GLY A 113 16.84 -0.10 14.20
N VAL A 114 16.31 -0.84 13.22
CA VAL A 114 15.77 -0.24 11.99
C VAL A 114 14.52 0.57 12.33
N ARG A 115 14.50 1.86 11.96
CA ARG A 115 13.38 2.77 12.23
C ARG A 115 12.14 2.37 11.42
N GLN A 116 10.96 2.60 12.00
CA GLN A 116 9.65 2.26 11.42
C GLN A 116 9.44 2.82 10.00
N ARG A 117 9.94 4.03 9.71
CA ARG A 117 9.82 4.67 8.38
C ARG A 117 10.47 3.85 7.25
N LYS A 118 11.65 3.26 7.52
CA LYS A 118 12.38 2.39 6.58
C LYS A 118 11.71 1.04 6.39
N LEU A 119 11.07 0.52 7.45
CA LEU A 119 10.23 -0.68 7.34
C LEU A 119 8.99 -0.42 6.47
N ASN A 120 8.33 0.72 6.66
CA ASN A 120 7.15 1.10 5.87
C ASN A 120 7.52 1.30 4.38
N GLU A 121 8.68 1.88 4.10
CA GLU A 121 9.23 1.99 2.75
C GLU A 121 9.44 0.62 2.10
N TRP A 122 10.12 -0.32 2.79
CA TRP A 122 10.32 -1.68 2.28
C TRP A 122 9.03 -2.48 2.11
N LEU A 123 8.02 -2.20 2.93
CA LEU A 123 6.69 -2.81 2.81
C LEU A 123 5.83 -2.14 1.72
N GLY A 124 6.32 -1.08 1.06
CA GLY A 124 5.58 -0.35 0.05
C GLY A 124 4.36 0.41 0.61
N LEU A 125 4.33 0.63 1.92
CA LEU A 125 3.31 1.44 2.60
C LEU A 125 3.63 2.93 2.38
N LYS A 126 3.55 3.37 1.11
CA LYS A 126 3.45 4.80 0.83
C LYS A 126 2.06 5.21 1.27
N ASN A 127 1.97 6.19 2.17
CA ASN A 127 0.70 6.80 2.54
C ASN A 127 0.12 7.45 1.28
N ASP A 128 -0.80 6.75 0.60
CA ASP A 128 -1.61 7.27 -0.53
C ASP A 128 -2.66 8.29 -0.05
N THR A 129 -2.41 8.97 1.08
CA THR A 129 -3.15 10.16 1.46
C THR A 129 -2.59 11.33 0.66
N THR A 130 -3.17 11.52 -0.52
CA THR A 130 -3.50 12.83 -1.11
C THR A 130 -3.07 14.02 -0.26
N GLU A 131 -1.97 14.69 -0.64
CA GLU A 131 -1.63 16.13 -0.43
C GLU A 131 -0.13 16.47 -0.49
N ASP A 132 0.74 15.60 -1.02
CA ASP A 132 2.14 15.98 -1.27
C ASP A 132 2.33 16.73 -2.61
N GLU A 133 1.74 17.91 -2.72
CA GLU A 133 2.10 18.94 -3.73
C GLU A 133 3.24 19.85 -3.21
N TYR A 134 3.88 19.50 -2.08
CA TYR A 134 5.01 20.24 -1.48
C TYR A 134 6.16 19.35 -0.97
N SER A 135 6.33 18.12 -1.47
CA SER A 135 7.41 17.22 -1.03
C SER A 135 8.74 17.37 -1.79
N MET A 136 9.02 18.56 -2.34
CA MET A 136 10.38 18.94 -2.79
C MET A 136 11.28 19.38 -1.61
N VAL A 137 11.11 18.77 -0.44
CA VAL A 137 12.14 18.78 0.61
C VAL A 137 13.01 17.55 0.38
N GLU A 138 14.01 17.73 -0.47
CA GLU A 138 15.14 16.83 -0.58
C GLU A 138 15.67 16.49 0.82
N ASP A 139 15.60 15.21 1.20
CA ASP A 139 16.48 14.49 2.13
C ASP A 139 17.13 15.29 3.29
N GLU A 140 16.35 15.87 4.21
CA GLU A 140 16.89 16.50 5.44
C GLU A 140 17.56 15.52 6.44
N GLU A 141 17.44 14.20 6.27
CA GLU A 141 17.93 13.22 7.26
C GLU A 141 19.16 12.39 6.85
N ASP A 142 19.66 12.54 5.61
CA ASP A 142 20.93 11.93 5.15
C ASP A 142 22.02 12.98 4.81
N LEU A 143 21.82 14.21 5.29
CA LEU A 143 22.79 15.30 5.13
C LEU A 143 24.12 14.97 5.82
N PRO A 144 25.28 15.24 5.18
CA PRO A 144 26.60 15.02 5.77
C PRO A 144 26.83 15.86 7.04
N HIS A 145 26.00 16.88 7.28
CA HIS A 145 26.00 17.68 8.50
C HIS A 145 25.65 16.88 9.76
N HIS A 146 24.98 15.73 9.63
CA HIS A 146 24.60 14.89 10.77
C HIS A 146 25.78 14.16 11.43
N ASP A 147 26.86 13.90 10.68
CA ASP A 147 28.09 13.30 11.20
C ASP A 147 29.06 14.40 11.66
N GLU A 148 29.16 14.58 12.98
CA GLU A 148 30.08 15.56 13.57
C GLU A 148 31.54 15.34 13.14
N ARG A 149 31.93 14.11 12.77
CA ARG A 149 33.32 13.83 12.34
C ARG A 149 33.68 14.52 11.03
N LEU A 150 32.69 14.92 10.24
CA LEU A 150 32.92 15.53 8.93
C LEU A 150 33.21 17.03 9.00
N TRP A 151 32.85 17.69 10.10
CA TRP A 151 33.00 19.15 10.26
C TRP A 151 33.58 19.59 11.61
N ARG A 152 33.52 18.79 12.67
CA ARG A 152 34.04 19.15 14.00
C ARG A 152 35.48 18.65 14.18
N LEU A 153 36.45 19.54 14.03
CA LEU A 153 37.86 19.26 14.28
C LEU A 153 38.26 19.94 15.59
N GLY A 154 38.60 19.20 16.64
CA GLY A 154 38.89 19.77 17.97
C GLY A 154 40.04 20.79 17.99
N ASN A 155 41.21 20.37 18.48
CA ASN A 155 42.34 21.28 18.74
C ASN A 155 43.16 21.59 17.47
N ILE A 156 42.53 22.18 16.46
CA ILE A 156 43.24 22.74 15.30
C ILE A 156 43.33 24.27 15.42
N ASN A 157 44.45 24.83 14.98
CA ASN A 157 44.67 26.27 15.02
C ASN A 157 44.09 26.97 13.78
N ARG A 158 44.04 28.31 13.83
CA ARG A 158 43.52 29.15 12.74
C ARG A 158 44.22 28.87 11.40
N GLY A 159 45.55 28.78 11.40
CA GLY A 159 46.34 28.56 10.17
C GLY A 159 46.13 27.17 9.55
N GLN A 160 45.93 26.14 10.38
CA GLN A 160 45.60 24.80 9.92
C GLN A 160 44.20 24.74 9.29
N ALA A 161 43.22 25.43 9.90
CA ALA A 161 41.88 25.55 9.32
C ALA A 161 41.91 26.26 7.96
N GLU A 162 42.66 27.36 7.85
CA GLU A 162 42.86 28.09 6.58
C GLU A 162 43.53 27.20 5.52
N ALA A 163 44.49 26.37 5.89
CA ALA A 163 45.14 25.44 4.96
C ALA A 163 44.19 24.34 4.46
N LEU A 164 43.29 23.81 5.30
CA LEU A 164 42.32 22.78 4.93
C LEU A 164 41.20 23.32 4.02
N LEU A 165 40.82 24.58 4.23
CA LEU A 165 39.74 25.24 3.49
C LEU A 165 40.22 25.97 2.22
N ARG A 166 41.53 26.19 2.07
CA ARG A 166 42.11 26.86 0.90
C ARG A 166 41.74 26.11 -0.39
N GLY A 167 41.15 26.84 -1.35
CA GLY A 167 40.76 26.30 -2.65
C GLY A 167 39.52 25.38 -2.60
N LYS A 168 38.80 25.33 -1.48
CA LYS A 168 37.48 24.68 -1.39
C LYS A 168 36.38 25.62 -1.91
N ARG A 169 35.20 25.07 -2.17
CA ARG A 169 34.02 25.83 -2.60
C ARG A 169 33.48 26.70 -1.47
N ASP A 170 32.81 27.79 -1.83
CA ASP A 170 32.08 28.62 -0.88
C ASP A 170 31.05 27.80 -0.10
N GLY A 171 30.91 28.12 1.18
CA GLY A 171 30.08 27.37 2.13
C GLY A 171 30.72 26.09 2.68
N THR A 172 31.96 25.76 2.28
CA THR A 172 32.73 24.71 2.98
C THR A 172 33.14 25.21 4.35
N PHE A 173 32.83 24.44 5.39
CA PHE A 173 33.07 24.85 6.77
C PHE A 173 33.64 23.74 7.66
N LEU A 174 34.19 24.19 8.79
CA LEU A 174 34.56 23.35 9.92
C LEU A 174 34.41 24.12 11.24
N VAL A 175 34.20 23.40 12.34
CA VAL A 175 34.16 23.94 13.70
C VAL A 175 35.36 23.43 14.47
N ARG A 176 36.08 24.35 15.11
CA ARG A 176 37.27 24.09 15.90
C ARG A 176 37.22 24.69 17.29
N ASP A 177 38.10 24.22 18.17
CA ASP A 177 38.27 24.82 19.48
C ASP A 177 38.84 26.24 19.33
N SER A 178 38.27 27.18 20.08
CA SER A 178 38.77 28.55 20.11
C SER A 178 39.96 28.65 21.06
N SER A 179 40.87 29.59 20.78
CA SER A 179 41.92 29.97 21.73
C SER A 179 41.35 30.64 23.00
N LYS A 180 40.07 31.07 22.95
CA LYS A 180 39.35 31.58 24.11
C LYS A 180 38.74 30.42 24.92
N PRO A 181 39.03 30.31 26.24
CA PRO A 181 38.44 29.28 27.08
C PRO A 181 36.91 29.27 27.00
N GLY A 182 36.32 28.10 26.79
CA GLY A 182 34.87 27.92 26.77
C GLY A 182 34.17 28.36 25.48
N CYS A 183 34.90 28.75 24.43
CA CYS A 183 34.33 29.12 23.13
C CYS A 183 34.80 28.19 22.00
N TYR A 184 34.04 28.15 20.91
CA TYR A 184 34.43 27.49 19.66
C TYR A 184 34.63 28.52 18.55
N ALA A 185 35.20 28.11 17.44
CA ALA A 185 35.35 28.93 16.24
C ALA A 185 34.86 28.15 15.01
N CYS A 186 33.94 28.73 14.24
CA CYS A 186 33.57 28.25 12.92
C CYS A 186 34.50 28.89 11.88
N SER A 187 35.12 28.09 11.03
CA SER A 187 35.90 28.56 9.88
C SER A 187 35.13 28.17 8.61
N VAL A 188 34.83 29.14 7.74
CA VAL A 188 34.00 28.94 6.53
C VAL A 188 34.58 29.70 5.34
N VAL A 189 34.47 29.13 4.15
CA VAL A 189 34.87 29.78 2.89
C VAL A 189 33.74 30.68 2.38
N VAL A 190 34.06 31.95 2.11
CA VAL A 190 33.15 32.97 1.58
C VAL A 190 33.89 33.76 0.52
N ASP A 191 33.33 33.82 -0.69
CA ASP A 191 33.94 34.51 -1.84
C ASP A 191 35.39 34.10 -2.10
N GLY A 192 35.71 32.81 -1.91
CA GLY A 192 37.07 32.27 -2.05
C GLY A 192 38.04 32.57 -0.89
N GLU A 193 37.62 33.31 0.13
CA GLU A 193 38.42 33.61 1.33
C GLU A 193 37.91 32.85 2.57
N VAL A 194 38.83 32.49 3.48
CA VAL A 194 38.46 31.79 4.72
C VAL A 194 38.16 32.81 5.82
N LYS A 195 36.90 32.86 6.27
CA LYS A 195 36.45 33.70 7.38
C LYS A 195 36.26 32.87 8.65
N HIS A 196 36.45 33.51 9.81
CA HIS A 196 36.38 32.86 11.12
C HIS A 196 35.37 33.56 12.03
N CYS A 197 34.45 32.81 12.60
CA CYS A 197 33.39 33.30 13.47
C CYS A 197 33.49 32.61 14.83
N VAL A 198 33.37 33.36 15.93
CA VAL A 198 33.37 32.78 17.27
C VAL A 198 31.97 32.23 17.57
N ILE A 199 31.90 30.99 18.05
CA ILE A 199 30.69 30.41 18.62
C ILE A 199 30.82 30.47 20.14
N ASN A 200 29.93 31.22 20.77
CA ASN A 200 29.86 31.34 22.22
C ASN A 200 29.10 30.15 22.80
N LYS A 201 29.55 29.67 23.95
CA LYS A 201 28.82 28.69 24.77
C LYS A 201 28.30 29.42 26.00
N THR A 202 26.98 29.56 26.11
CA THR A 202 26.30 30.17 27.25
C THR A 202 25.50 29.12 28.02
N SER A 203 24.86 29.52 29.12
CA SER A 203 23.89 28.67 29.84
C SER A 203 22.64 28.36 29.02
N THR A 204 22.30 29.23 28.05
CA THR A 204 21.11 29.10 27.19
C THR A 204 21.37 28.26 25.94
N GLY A 205 22.63 28.07 25.53
CA GLY A 205 22.98 27.28 24.35
C GLY A 205 24.26 27.73 23.65
N TYR A 206 24.38 27.40 22.38
CA TYR A 206 25.46 27.81 21.47
C TYR A 206 24.94 28.86 20.48
N GLY A 207 25.78 29.78 20.03
CA GLY A 207 25.41 30.77 19.02
C GLY A 207 26.57 31.67 18.58
N PHE A 208 26.39 32.40 17.47
CA PHE A 208 27.39 33.33 16.94
C PHE A 208 27.33 34.72 17.60
N ALA A 209 26.15 35.16 18.06
CA ALA A 209 25.94 36.43 18.74
C ALA A 209 24.71 36.37 19.67
N GLU A 210 24.70 37.18 20.75
CA GLU A 210 23.48 37.40 21.55
C GLU A 210 22.48 38.27 20.77
N PRO A 211 21.16 38.03 20.89
CA PRO A 211 20.43 37.09 21.77
C PRO A 211 20.27 35.66 21.20
N TYR A 212 20.93 35.32 20.09
CA TYR A 212 20.70 34.09 19.31
C TYR A 212 21.50 32.86 19.80
N ASN A 213 21.85 32.80 21.09
CA ASN A 213 22.51 31.64 21.71
C ASN A 213 21.46 30.61 22.15
N LEU A 214 20.70 30.09 21.18
CA LEU A 214 19.47 29.32 21.42
C LEU A 214 19.62 27.82 21.11
N TYR A 215 20.74 27.38 20.55
CA TYR A 215 20.89 25.99 20.10
C TYR A 215 21.45 25.11 21.23
N GLY A 216 20.82 23.96 21.49
CA GLY A 216 21.22 23.04 22.57
C GLY A 216 22.55 22.31 22.30
N SER A 217 22.99 22.26 21.05
CA SER A 217 24.27 21.66 20.64
C SER A 217 24.91 22.36 19.45
N LEU A 218 26.21 22.17 19.25
CA LEU A 218 26.91 22.62 18.03
C LEU A 218 26.32 22.00 16.76
N LYS A 219 25.85 20.75 16.84
CA LYS A 219 25.23 20.05 15.71
C LYS A 219 23.93 20.74 15.28
N GLU A 220 23.09 21.10 16.23
CA GLU A 220 21.83 21.79 15.98
C GLU A 220 22.07 23.19 15.38
N LEU A 221 23.07 23.91 15.89
CA LEU A 221 23.52 25.17 15.29
C LEU A 221 23.94 24.97 13.82
N VAL A 222 24.77 23.97 13.52
CA VAL A 222 25.22 23.68 12.16
C VAL A 222 24.05 23.33 11.24
N LEU A 223 23.12 22.49 11.69
CA LEU A 223 21.92 22.11 10.91
C LEU A 223 20.99 23.30 10.67
N HIS A 224 20.97 24.30 11.53
CA HIS A 224 20.22 25.52 11.28
C HIS A 224 20.90 26.39 10.22
N TYR A 225 22.21 26.67 10.39
CA TYR A 225 22.96 27.54 9.48
C TYR A 225 23.35 26.88 8.14
N GLN A 226 22.97 25.62 7.90
CA GLN A 226 23.01 25.03 6.56
C GLN A 226 21.97 25.67 5.63
N HIS A 227 20.82 26.09 6.17
CA HIS A 227 19.71 26.71 5.44
C HIS A 227 19.63 28.21 5.67
N THR A 228 20.13 28.69 6.81
CA THR A 228 20.12 30.13 7.18
C THR A 228 21.49 30.77 6.93
N SER A 229 21.52 31.84 6.13
CA SER A 229 22.77 32.59 5.86
C SER A 229 23.31 33.27 7.12
N LEU A 230 24.64 33.26 7.28
CA LEU A 230 25.34 33.94 8.37
C LEU A 230 25.35 35.47 8.25
N VAL A 231 24.80 36.03 7.17
CA VAL A 231 24.69 37.48 6.93
C VAL A 231 24.00 38.21 8.09
N GLN A 232 23.08 37.52 8.78
CA GLN A 232 22.36 38.04 9.94
C GLN A 232 23.28 38.43 11.11
N HIS A 233 24.48 37.86 11.19
CA HIS A 233 25.46 38.15 12.23
C HIS A 233 26.60 39.06 11.75
N ASN A 234 26.87 39.08 10.44
CA ASN A 234 27.89 39.93 9.84
C ASN A 234 27.63 40.04 8.33
N ASP A 235 27.47 41.27 7.82
CA ASP A 235 27.21 41.54 6.39
C ASP A 235 28.28 40.96 5.45
N SER A 236 29.50 40.72 5.96
CA SER A 236 30.59 40.09 5.21
C SER A 236 30.48 38.55 5.15
N LEU A 237 29.47 37.92 5.74
CA LEU A 237 29.28 36.46 5.79
C LEU A 237 28.00 36.03 5.07
N ASN A 238 27.81 36.45 3.82
CA ASN A 238 26.69 35.99 3.01
C ASN A 238 26.90 34.56 2.50
N VAL A 239 26.93 33.60 3.41
CA VAL A 239 27.16 32.18 3.15
C VAL A 239 26.37 31.31 4.14
N THR A 240 26.05 30.09 3.74
CA THR A 240 25.54 29.04 4.62
C THR A 240 26.62 28.00 4.92
N LEU A 241 26.45 27.23 5.99
CA LEU A 241 27.30 26.08 6.33
C LEU A 241 26.90 24.88 5.46
N ALA A 242 27.12 24.99 4.16
CA ALA A 242 26.57 24.06 3.16
C ALA A 242 27.35 22.74 3.01
N PHE A 243 28.66 22.76 3.28
CA PHE A 243 29.51 21.58 3.05
C PHE A 243 30.46 21.32 4.22
N PRO A 244 30.34 20.18 4.93
CA PRO A 244 31.33 19.74 5.90
C PRO A 244 32.69 19.53 5.21
N VAL A 245 33.79 19.93 5.83
CA VAL A 245 35.14 19.89 5.22
C VAL A 245 35.54 18.50 4.69
N TYR A 246 35.08 17.42 5.32
CA TYR A 246 35.35 16.04 4.88
C TYR A 246 34.19 15.37 4.12
N SER A 247 33.13 16.11 3.77
CA SER A 247 32.08 15.57 2.91
C SER A 247 32.65 15.23 1.53
N GLN A 248 32.30 14.06 0.98
CA GLN A 248 32.72 13.68 -0.36
C GLN A 248 32.08 14.66 -1.36
N GLN A 249 32.90 15.44 -2.05
CA GLN A 249 32.42 16.25 -3.17
C GLN A 249 31.99 15.29 -4.27
N ARG A 250 30.67 15.14 -4.47
CA ARG A 250 30.16 14.56 -5.72
C ARG A 250 30.73 15.42 -6.86
N ARG A 251 31.54 14.79 -7.71
CA ARG A 251 32.06 15.37 -8.95
C ARG A 251 30.93 15.57 -9.94
#